data_AF-A0A9D5A5I6-F1
#
_entry.id   AF-A0A9D5A5I6-F1
#
_cell.length_a   1.000
_cell.length_b   1.000
_cell.length_c   1.000
_cell.angle_alpha   90.00
_cell.angle_beta   90.00
_cell.angle_gamma   90.00
#
_symmetry.space_group_name_H-M   'P 1'
#
loop_
_entity.id
_entity.type
_entity.pdbx_description
1 polymer ?
#
loop_
_entity_poly.entity_id
_entity_poly.type
_entity_poly.pdbx_seq_one_letter_code
_entity_poly.pdbx_strand_id
1 'polypeptide(L)'
;KAFEFYKVADRSYKYCPFDEEWEKGERICEFLEPFYEITNLISGSSYPTANLYFMQVWKVQCILEKHQKSIDKVIKDMSDNMKKKFDKYWKNYSIVLAFGAILDPRLKDKFLKFCYTTLDASTSEGKLKNVMDKFKGLYE
;
A
#
# COMPACT_ATOMS: atom_id res chain seq x y z
N LYS A 1 -25.71 6.39 -23.08
CA LYS A 1 -24.31 6.04 -22.70
C LYS A 1 -23.61 5.48 -23.94
N ALA A 2 -22.32 5.78 -24.17
CA ALA A 2 -21.62 5.40 -25.41
C ALA A 2 -21.66 3.88 -25.69
N PHE A 3 -21.55 3.04 -24.66
CA PHE A 3 -21.56 1.57 -24.78
C PHE A 3 -22.91 0.98 -25.22
N GLU A 4 -24.03 1.55 -24.77
CA GLU A 4 -25.37 1.16 -25.26
C GLU A 4 -25.55 1.49 -26.74
N PHE A 5 -24.98 2.61 -27.19
CA PHE A 5 -24.98 2.95 -28.62
C PHE A 5 -24.14 1.94 -29.43
N TYR A 6 -22.97 1.54 -28.93
CA TYR A 6 -22.14 0.51 -29.58
C TYR A 6 -22.84 -0.84 -29.70
N LYS A 7 -23.66 -1.24 -28.73
CA LYS A 7 -24.51 -2.45 -28.81
C LYS A 7 -25.48 -2.43 -29.98
N VAL A 8 -25.95 -1.25 -30.38
CA VAL A 8 -26.83 -1.09 -31.53
C VAL A 8 -26.03 -0.94 -32.83
N ALA A 9 -24.91 -0.22 -32.80
CA ALA A 9 -24.12 0.13 -33.98
C ALA A 9 -23.17 -1.00 -34.46
N ASP A 10 -22.64 -1.81 -33.55
CA ASP A 10 -21.67 -2.86 -33.83
C ASP A 10 -22.24 -4.24 -33.50
N ARG A 11 -22.58 -5.02 -34.54
CA ARG A 11 -23.10 -6.39 -34.39
C ARG A 11 -22.10 -7.35 -33.76
N SER A 12 -20.81 -7.00 -33.72
CA SER A 12 -19.76 -7.77 -33.06
C SER A 12 -19.62 -7.46 -31.57
N TYR A 13 -20.21 -6.36 -31.08
CA TYR A 13 -20.23 -5.98 -29.67
C TYR A 13 -21.23 -6.83 -28.88
N LYS A 14 -20.77 -8.00 -28.41
CA LYS A 14 -21.62 -9.01 -27.76
C LYS A 14 -21.87 -8.78 -26.27
N TYR A 15 -21.03 -7.99 -25.61
CA TYR A 15 -21.05 -7.83 -24.15
C TYR A 15 -21.02 -6.34 -23.78
N CYS A 16 -22.20 -5.79 -23.49
CA CYS A 16 -22.35 -4.50 -22.85
C CYS A 16 -22.42 -4.74 -21.34
N PRO A 17 -21.50 -4.17 -20.53
CA PRO A 17 -21.57 -4.35 -19.08
C PRO A 17 -22.84 -3.70 -18.51
N PHE A 18 -23.45 -4.36 -17.54
CA PHE A 18 -24.58 -3.81 -16.80
C PHE A 18 -24.12 -2.67 -15.89
N ASP A 19 -25.06 -1.83 -15.43
CA ASP A 19 -24.75 -0.71 -14.53
C ASP A 19 -24.09 -1.22 -13.23
N GLU A 20 -24.50 -2.37 -12.72
CA GLU A 20 -23.89 -2.99 -11.53
C GLU A 20 -22.44 -3.45 -11.78
N GLU A 21 -22.10 -3.82 -13.02
CA GLU A 21 -20.73 -4.19 -13.40
C GLU A 21 -19.84 -2.95 -13.51
N TRP A 22 -20.38 -1.84 -14.01
CA TRP A 22 -19.69 -0.55 -14.00
C TRP A 22 -19.42 -0.07 -12.58
N GLU A 23 -20.43 -0.09 -11.70
CA GLU A 23 -20.28 0.28 -10.30
C GLU A 23 -19.22 -0.60 -9.60
N LYS A 24 -19.20 -1.91 -9.91
CA LYS A 24 -18.17 -2.82 -9.39
C LYS A 24 -16.78 -2.45 -9.91
N GLY A 25 -16.67 -2.10 -11.20
CA GLY A 25 -15.43 -1.63 -11.81
C GLY A 25 -14.89 -0.38 -11.12
N GLU A 26 -15.75 0.61 -10.88
CA GLU A 26 -15.40 1.85 -10.18
C GLU A 26 -14.85 1.58 -8.77
N ARG A 27 -15.55 0.76 -7.97
CA ARG A 27 -15.08 0.38 -6.63
C ARG A 27 -13.72 -0.32 -6.64
N ILE A 28 -13.47 -1.16 -7.65
CA ILE A 28 -12.17 -1.84 -7.81
C ILE A 28 -11.09 -0.82 -8.18
N CYS A 29 -11.38 0.12 -9.08
CA CYS A 29 -10.46 1.19 -9.44
C CYS A 29 -10.09 2.06 -8.23
N GLU A 30 -11.08 2.51 -7.46
CA GLU A 30 -10.87 3.27 -6.22
C GLU A 30 -10.00 2.52 -5.21
N PHE A 31 -10.24 1.21 -5.06
CA PHE A 31 -9.42 0.38 -4.17
C PHE A 31 -7.97 0.27 -4.66
N LEU A 32 -7.73 0.15 -5.97
CA LEU A 32 -6.40 -0.05 -6.55
C LEU A 32 -5.61 1.25 -6.74
N GLU A 33 -6.29 2.39 -6.87
CA GLU A 33 -5.70 3.73 -7.08
C GLU A 33 -4.54 4.05 -6.13
N PRO A 34 -4.68 3.95 -4.79
CA PRO A 34 -3.57 4.31 -3.90
C PRO A 34 -2.34 3.41 -4.08
N PHE A 35 -2.51 2.15 -4.50
CA PHE A 35 -1.37 1.28 -4.80
C PHE A 35 -0.65 1.70 -6.07
N TYR A 36 -1.41 2.11 -7.10
CA TYR A 36 -0.86 2.67 -8.32
C TYR A 36 -0.03 3.94 -8.06
N GLU A 37 -0.59 4.89 -7.30
CA GLU A 37 0.12 6.11 -6.92
C GLU A 37 1.41 5.82 -6.15
N ILE A 38 1.33 4.92 -5.15
CA ILE A 38 2.48 4.51 -4.36
C ILE A 38 3.55 3.86 -5.25
N THR A 39 3.16 2.94 -6.14
CA THR A 39 4.09 2.27 -7.05
C THR A 39 4.79 3.28 -7.94
N ASN A 40 4.07 4.23 -8.54
CA ASN A 40 4.69 5.27 -9.37
C ASN A 40 5.66 6.14 -8.56
N LEU A 41 5.27 6.54 -7.34
CA LEU A 41 6.10 7.36 -6.48
C LEU A 41 7.42 6.66 -6.10
N ILE A 42 7.38 5.37 -5.76
CA ILE A 42 8.61 4.64 -5.38
C ILE A 42 9.41 4.14 -6.59
N SER A 43 8.83 4.13 -7.78
CA SER A 43 9.49 3.73 -9.04
C SER A 43 10.17 4.91 -9.76
N GLY A 44 10.05 6.13 -9.22
CA GLY A 44 10.73 7.31 -9.76
C GLY A 44 12.25 7.19 -9.74
N SER A 45 12.91 7.76 -10.75
CA SER A 45 14.37 7.76 -10.89
C SER A 45 15.00 9.16 -10.84
N SER A 46 14.19 10.21 -10.86
CA SER A 46 14.63 11.61 -10.84
C SER A 46 14.80 12.18 -9.42
N TYR A 47 14.56 11.38 -8.38
CA TYR A 47 14.70 11.76 -6.98
C TYR A 47 15.05 10.54 -6.11
N PRO A 48 15.63 10.73 -4.91
CA PRO A 48 15.84 9.63 -3.98
C PRO A 48 14.51 9.02 -3.54
N THR A 49 14.37 7.71 -3.71
CA THR A 49 13.16 6.97 -3.31
C THR A 49 13.33 6.19 -2.00
N ALA A 50 14.57 5.94 -1.59
CA ALA A 50 14.90 5.12 -0.41
C ALA A 50 14.31 5.68 0.89
N ASN A 51 14.31 7.00 1.07
CA ASN A 51 13.74 7.67 2.25
C ASN A 51 12.19 7.64 2.27
N LEU A 52 11.55 7.52 1.11
CA LEU A 52 10.09 7.45 1.00
C LEU A 52 9.57 6.03 1.24
N TYR A 53 10.38 5.02 0.93
CA TYR A 53 9.96 3.63 0.82
C TYR A 53 9.29 3.10 2.09
N PHE A 54 9.87 3.34 3.26
CA PHE A 54 9.32 2.85 4.53
C PHE A 54 7.89 3.34 4.76
N MET A 55 7.67 4.65 4.58
CA MET A 55 6.34 5.25 4.74
C MET A 55 5.35 4.68 3.73
N GLN A 56 5.76 4.47 2.48
CA GLN A 56 4.85 3.96 1.45
C GLN A 56 4.48 2.49 1.68
N VAL A 57 5.44 1.64 2.06
CA VAL A 57 5.16 0.25 2.44
C VAL A 57 4.23 0.19 3.65
N TRP A 58 4.44 1.08 4.62
CA TRP A 58 3.54 1.22 5.77
C TRP A 58 2.12 1.60 5.37
N LYS A 59 1.95 2.58 4.47
CA LYS A 59 0.63 2.95 3.94
C LYS A 59 -0.06 1.79 3.23
N VAL A 60 0.67 1.05 2.39
CA VAL A 60 0.16 -0.15 1.72
C VAL A 60 -0.38 -1.16 2.74
N GLN A 61 0.36 -1.42 3.81
CA GLN A 61 -0.11 -2.31 4.87
C GLN A 61 -1.39 -1.81 5.54
N CYS A 62 -1.45 -0.52 5.91
CA CYS A 62 -2.63 0.07 6.54
C CYS A 62 -3.87 -0.01 5.62
N ILE A 63 -3.71 0.26 4.33
CA ILE A 63 -4.79 0.18 3.35
C ILE A 63 -5.31 -1.26 3.25
N LEU A 64 -4.42 -2.25 3.18
CA LEU A 64 -4.80 -3.65 3.14
C LEU A 64 -5.54 -4.07 4.41
N GLU A 65 -4.99 -3.80 5.60
CA GLU A 65 -5.62 -4.18 6.88
C GLU A 65 -6.97 -3.50 7.12
N LYS A 66 -7.15 -2.27 6.61
CA LYS A 66 -8.45 -1.58 6.59
C LYS A 66 -9.45 -2.34 5.72
N HIS A 67 -9.08 -2.66 4.48
CA HIS A 67 -9.99 -3.27 3.50
C HIS A 67 -10.22 -4.77 3.71
N GLN A 68 -9.38 -5.48 4.46
CA GLN A 68 -9.67 -6.83 4.96
C GLN A 68 -10.90 -6.86 5.89
N LYS A 69 -11.30 -5.72 6.45
CA LYS A 69 -12.51 -5.54 7.26
C LYS A 69 -13.69 -4.97 6.46
N SER A 70 -13.57 -4.86 5.14
CA SER A 70 -14.62 -4.35 4.27
C SER A 70 -15.86 -5.27 4.29
N ILE A 71 -17.04 -4.65 4.16
CA ILE A 71 -18.31 -5.36 3.94
C ILE A 71 -18.44 -5.80 2.48
N ASP A 72 -17.82 -5.07 1.54
CA ASP A 72 -17.74 -5.49 0.14
C ASP A 72 -16.80 -6.70 0.05
N LYS A 73 -17.41 -7.87 -0.22
CA LYS A 73 -16.71 -9.15 -0.31
C LYS A 73 -15.63 -9.16 -1.39
N VAL A 74 -15.85 -8.49 -2.52
CA VAL A 74 -14.88 -8.43 -3.62
C VAL A 74 -13.63 -7.71 -3.15
N ILE A 75 -13.79 -6.54 -2.53
CA ILE A 75 -12.68 -5.75 -1.99
C ILE A 75 -11.97 -6.47 -0.85
N LYS A 76 -12.73 -7.13 0.03
CA LYS A 76 -12.16 -7.94 1.11
C LYS A 76 -11.31 -9.10 0.57
N ASP A 77 -11.84 -9.89 -0.37
CA ASP A 77 -11.14 -11.02 -0.96
C ASP A 77 -9.88 -10.57 -1.72
N MET A 78 -9.95 -9.43 -2.42
CA MET A 78 -8.79 -8.81 -3.06
C MET A 78 -7.73 -8.40 -2.03
N SER A 79 -8.15 -7.73 -0.95
CA SER A 79 -7.26 -7.28 0.13
C SER A 79 -6.58 -8.45 0.82
N ASP A 80 -7.31 -9.53 1.12
CA ASP A 80 -6.75 -10.74 1.71
C ASP A 80 -5.68 -11.37 0.81
N ASN A 81 -5.93 -11.45 -0.50
CA ASN A 81 -4.98 -12.02 -1.45
C ASN A 81 -3.75 -11.14 -1.66
N MET A 82 -3.93 -9.82 -1.72
CA MET A 82 -2.82 -8.87 -1.80
C MET A 82 -2.01 -8.85 -0.51
N LYS A 83 -2.65 -8.94 0.66
CA LYS A 83 -1.99 -9.00 1.97
C LYS A 83 -1.12 -10.25 2.11
N LYS A 84 -1.56 -11.42 1.64
CA LYS A 84 -0.72 -12.64 1.60
C LYS A 84 0.58 -12.41 0.80
N LYS A 85 0.49 -11.75 -0.36
CA LYS A 85 1.68 -11.40 -1.16
C LYS A 85 2.53 -10.35 -0.46
N PHE A 86 1.91 -9.34 0.14
CA PHE A 86 2.60 -8.32 0.92
C PHE A 86 3.41 -8.94 2.06
N ASP A 87 2.80 -9.80 2.87
CA ASP A 87 3.44 -10.41 4.04
C ASP A 87 4.62 -11.31 3.67
N LYS A 88 4.61 -11.93 2.48
CA LYS A 88 5.73 -12.72 1.97
C LYS A 88 7.02 -11.90 1.85
N TYR A 89 6.92 -10.62 1.50
CA TYR A 89 8.09 -9.77 1.23
C TYR A 89 8.31 -8.69 2.30
N TRP A 90 7.24 -8.21 2.93
CA TRP A 90 7.24 -6.98 3.72
C TRP A 90 6.69 -7.13 5.14
N LYS A 91 6.39 -8.36 5.60
CA LYS A 91 5.95 -8.61 6.99
C LYS A 91 6.98 -8.12 8.01
N ASN A 92 8.26 -8.30 7.71
CA ASN A 92 9.36 -7.72 8.47
C ASN A 92 9.91 -6.52 7.68
N TYR A 93 9.68 -5.33 8.19
CA TYR A 93 10.18 -4.10 7.55
C TYR A 93 11.70 -4.16 7.45
N SER A 94 12.22 -3.79 6.27
CA SER A 94 13.66 -3.69 6.05
C SER A 94 14.26 -2.63 6.97
N ILE A 95 15.26 -3.02 7.75
CA ILE A 95 16.02 -2.12 8.62
C ILE A 95 16.71 -1.02 7.79
N VAL A 96 17.23 -1.36 6.62
CA VAL A 96 17.89 -0.39 5.72
C VAL A 96 16.90 0.68 5.24
N LEU A 97 15.66 0.30 4.93
CA LEU A 97 14.62 1.26 4.53
C LEU A 97 14.15 2.09 5.72
N ALA A 98 14.11 1.51 6.92
CA ALA A 98 13.86 2.26 8.15
C ALA A 98 14.96 3.29 8.43
N PHE A 99 16.23 2.99 8.13
CA PHE A 99 17.31 3.99 8.17
C PHE A 99 17.08 5.12 7.19
N GLY A 100 16.64 4.82 5.97
CA GLY A 100 16.26 5.84 4.98
C GLY A 100 15.21 6.82 5.52
N ALA A 101 14.24 6.33 6.28
CA ALA A 101 13.25 7.19 6.94
C ALA A 101 13.84 7.98 8.12
N ILE A 102 14.69 7.37 8.96
CA ILE A 102 15.36 8.07 10.08
C ILE A 102 16.25 9.21 9.57
N LEU A 103 16.97 8.97 8.47
CA LEU A 103 17.85 9.95 7.83
C LEU A 103 17.10 11.08 7.14
N ASP A 104 15.80 10.91 6.86
CA ASP A 104 14.94 12.00 6.41
C ASP A 104 14.65 12.93 7.60
N PRO A 105 15.07 14.21 7.58
CA PRO A 105 14.87 15.13 8.69
C PRO A 105 13.39 15.30 9.08
N ARG A 106 12.47 14.97 8.17
CA ARG A 106 11.02 15.03 8.36
C ARG A 106 10.44 13.80 9.05
N LEU A 107 11.07 12.64 8.96
CA LEU A 107 10.51 11.32 9.33
C LEU A 107 11.28 10.60 10.44
N LYS A 108 11.91 11.37 11.35
CA LYS A 108 12.70 10.92 12.51
C LYS A 108 12.14 9.71 13.28
N ASP A 109 12.89 9.17 14.22
CA ASP A 109 12.50 8.05 15.12
C ASP A 109 11.03 8.08 15.62
N LYS A 110 10.50 9.26 15.96
CA LYS A 110 9.10 9.45 16.37
C LYS A 110 8.08 8.97 15.30
N PHE A 111 8.38 9.16 14.03
CA PHE A 111 7.55 8.70 12.93
C PHE A 111 7.58 7.18 12.82
N LEU A 112 8.74 6.54 12.93
CA LEU A 112 8.84 5.08 12.98
C LEU A 112 8.05 4.51 14.16
N LYS A 113 8.15 5.16 15.34
CA LYS A 113 7.36 4.80 16.51
C LYS A 113 5.87 4.82 16.18
N PHE A 114 5.39 5.93 15.62
CA PHE A 114 4.00 6.06 15.19
C PHE A 114 3.59 4.92 14.25
N CYS A 115 4.37 4.67 13.18
CA CYS A 115 4.08 3.62 12.22
C CYS A 115 3.96 2.24 12.87
N TYR A 116 4.91 1.86 13.72
CA TYR A 116 4.88 0.57 14.40
C TYR A 116 3.73 0.46 15.40
N THR A 117 3.44 1.52 16.16
CA THR A 117 2.34 1.55 17.13
C THR A 117 0.98 1.45 16.43
N THR A 118 0.79 2.09 15.27
CA THR A 118 -0.45 1.99 14.49
C THR A 118 -0.74 0.56 14.03
N LEU A 119 0.29 -0.20 13.68
CA LEU A 119 0.14 -1.59 13.24
C LEU A 119 -0.06 -2.54 14.43
N ASP A 120 0.80 -2.40 15.43
CA ASP A 120 0.77 -3.23 16.63
C ASP A 120 1.51 -2.54 17.79
N ALA A 121 0.74 -1.93 18.68
CA ALA A 121 1.26 -1.26 19.86
C ALA A 121 2.12 -2.18 20.73
N SER A 122 1.79 -3.48 20.84
CA SER A 122 2.48 -4.42 21.72
C SER A 122 3.91 -4.75 21.28
N THR A 123 4.19 -4.73 19.98
CA THR A 123 5.53 -5.01 19.42
C THR A 123 6.29 -3.75 19.01
N SER A 124 5.66 -2.58 19.13
CA SER A 124 6.19 -1.32 18.58
C SER A 124 7.53 -0.88 19.19
N GLU A 125 7.66 -0.94 20.52
CA GLU A 125 8.88 -0.52 21.22
C GLU A 125 10.08 -1.41 20.87
N GLY A 126 9.87 -2.74 20.83
CA GLY A 126 10.92 -3.69 20.46
C GLY A 126 11.41 -3.51 19.03
N LYS A 127 10.49 -3.28 18.07
CA LYS A 127 10.82 -3.01 16.68
C LYS A 127 11.62 -1.72 16.53
N LEU A 128 11.16 -0.64 17.18
CA LEU A 128 11.86 0.65 17.14
C LEU A 128 13.26 0.55 17.75
N LYS A 129 13.38 -0.07 18.92
CA LYS A 129 14.66 -0.27 19.59
C LYS A 129 15.66 -1.02 18.71
N ASN A 130 15.23 -2.13 18.10
CA ASN A 130 16.07 -2.90 17.18
C ASN A 130 16.58 -2.07 15.99
N VAL A 131 15.74 -1.18 15.41
CA VAL A 131 16.19 -0.27 14.35
C VAL A 131 17.20 0.74 14.90
N MET A 132 16.90 1.38 16.03
CA MET A 132 17.76 2.43 16.59
C MET A 132 19.12 1.90 17.06
N ASP A 133 19.16 0.71 17.66
CA ASP A 133 20.41 0.07 18.09
C ASP A 133 21.31 -0.24 16.88
N LYS A 134 20.74 -0.79 15.80
CA LYS A 134 21.47 -1.04 14.55
C LYS A 134 21.89 0.24 13.84
N PHE A 135 21.09 1.31 13.93
CA PHE A 135 21.44 2.60 13.33
C PHE A 135 22.63 3.24 14.05
N LYS A 136 22.67 3.17 15.39
CA LYS A 136 23.78 3.70 16.19
C LYS A 136 25.08 2.96 15.93
N GLY A 137 25.02 1.63 15.78
CA GLY A 137 26.18 0.80 15.44
C GLY A 137 26.79 1.06 14.05
N LEU A 138 26.22 1.98 13.24
CA LEU A 138 26.87 2.45 12.00
C LEU A 138 27.99 3.46 12.27
N TYR A 139 28.01 4.07 13.44
CA TYR A 139 28.94 5.13 13.83
C TYR A 139 29.97 4.67 14.87
N GLU A 140 29.92 3.40 15.27
CA GLU A 140 30.86 2.70 16.14
C GLU A 140 31.84 1.88 15.30
#